data_AF-A0A935MPY8-F1
#
_entry.id   AF-A0A935MPY8-F1
#
_cell.length_a   1.000
_cell.length_b   1.000
_cell.length_c   1.000
_cell.angle_alpha   90.00
_cell.angle_beta   90.00
_cell.angle_gamma   90.00
#
_symmetry.space_group_name_H-M   'P 1'
#
loop_
_entity.id
_entity.type
_entity.pdbx_description
1 polymer ?
#
loop_
_entity_poly.entity_id
_entity_poly.type
_entity_poly.pdbx_seq_one_letter_code
_entity_poly.pdbx_strand_id
1 'polypeptide(L)'
;MEIPGLPVFAYDSTFTPNRTDGFILHVNGVESPIPSQPGVRIFNDNLQYWNWLTPLAGVMNPQTGTQIRVQGVNALGFMQIQVKAP
;
A
#
# COMPACT_ATOMS: atom_id res chain seq x y z
N MET A 1 11.61 16.62 8.54
CA MET A 1 11.18 16.61 9.96
C MET A 1 10.21 15.46 10.11
N GLU A 2 10.68 14.31 10.58
CA GLU A 2 9.81 13.17 10.87
C GLU A 2 9.06 13.49 12.16
N ILE A 3 7.73 13.54 12.10
CA ILE A 3 6.90 13.60 13.31
C ILE A 3 6.58 12.13 13.66
N PRO A 4 7.09 11.59 14.77
CA PRO A 4 6.74 10.25 15.21
C PRO A 4 5.25 10.22 15.58
N GLY A 5 4.48 9.31 14.97
CA GLY A 5 3.12 9.01 15.44
C GLY A 5 1.94 9.40 14.53
N LEU A 6 2.15 9.76 13.26
CA LEU A 6 1.03 9.91 12.31
C LEU A 6 0.80 8.58 11.55
N PRO A 7 -0.34 7.89 11.71
CA PRO A 7 -0.62 6.58 11.12
C PRO A 7 -0.91 6.61 9.60
N VAL A 8 -0.45 7.61 8.86
CA VAL A 8 -0.68 7.76 7.41
C VAL A 8 0.34 6.93 6.59
N PHE A 9 0.68 5.74 7.06
CA PHE A 9 1.57 4.83 6.32
C PHE A 9 0.82 3.79 5.48
N ALA A 10 -0.42 3.46 5.85
CA ALA A 10 -1.15 2.35 5.24
C ALA A 10 -2.25 2.79 4.25
N TYR A 11 -2.42 4.08 3.99
CA TYR A 11 -3.52 4.58 3.14
C TYR A 11 -3.43 4.08 1.69
N ASP A 12 -2.21 3.80 1.21
CA ASP A 12 -1.89 3.31 -0.13
C ASP A 12 -1.56 1.81 -0.15
N SER A 13 -1.87 1.07 0.92
CA SER A 13 -1.55 -0.36 1.03
C SER A 13 -2.31 -1.28 0.06
N THR A 14 -3.38 -0.79 -0.56
CA THR A 14 -4.17 -1.61 -1.48
C THR A 14 -3.45 -1.79 -2.81
N PHE A 15 -3.20 -3.04 -3.19
CA PHE A 15 -2.74 -3.36 -4.54
C PHE A 15 -3.90 -3.21 -5.53
N THR A 16 -3.72 -2.35 -6.54
CA THR A 16 -4.76 -2.04 -7.52
C THR A 16 -4.15 -1.52 -8.83
N PRO A 17 -4.85 -1.69 -9.96
CA PRO A 17 -4.54 -0.99 -11.20
C PRO A 17 -4.77 0.53 -11.14
N ASN A 18 -5.62 1.00 -10.23
CA ASN A 18 -6.05 2.40 -10.14
C ASN A 18 -5.07 3.22 -9.30
N ARG A 19 -5.05 4.53 -9.50
CA ARG A 19 -4.30 5.45 -8.63
C ARG A 19 -4.95 5.51 -7.26
N THR A 20 -4.17 5.82 -6.23
CA THR A 20 -4.71 6.14 -4.90
C THR A 20 -5.37 7.51 -4.92
N ASP A 21 -6.32 7.72 -4.02
CA ASP A 21 -6.91 9.03 -3.81
C ASP A 21 -5.91 9.94 -3.08
N GLY A 22 -5.79 11.19 -3.54
CA GLY A 22 -5.08 12.22 -2.79
C GLY A 22 -5.99 12.85 -1.74
N PHE A 23 -5.42 13.37 -0.66
CA PHE A 23 -6.17 14.02 0.42
C PHE A 23 -5.33 15.09 1.11
N ILE A 24 -5.96 15.94 1.92
CA ILE A 24 -5.27 16.95 2.73
C ILE A 24 -5.29 16.49 4.18
N LEU A 25 -4.12 16.35 4.78
CA LEU A 25 -3.97 16.13 6.22
C LEU A 25 -3.69 17.48 6.90
N HIS A 26 -4.35 17.77 8.02
CA HIS A 26 -3.98 18.94 8.82
C HIS A 26 -3.00 18.52 9.92
N VAL A 27 -1.75 18.97 9.82
CA VAL A 27 -0.69 18.68 10.79
C VAL A 27 -0.40 19.95 11.57
N ASN A 28 -0.63 19.93 12.89
CA ASN A 28 -0.51 21.10 13.76
C ASN A 28 -1.29 22.32 13.25
N GLY A 29 -2.48 22.08 12.67
CA GLY A 29 -3.35 23.12 12.12
C GLY A 29 -2.97 23.63 10.73
N VAL A 30 -1.88 23.12 10.12
CA VAL A 30 -1.44 23.51 8.78
C VAL A 30 -1.79 22.40 7.77
N GLU A 31 -2.25 22.79 6.59
CA GLU A 31 -2.51 21.85 5.50
C GLU A 31 -1.21 21.18 5.02
N SER A 32 -1.26 19.86 4.95
CA SER A 32 -0.21 18.98 4.45
C SER A 32 -0.83 18.08 3.39
N PRO A 33 -0.83 18.50 2.11
CA PRO A 33 -1.42 17.73 1.03
C PRO A 33 -0.63 16.43 0.79
N ILE A 34 -1.36 15.33 0.67
CA ILE A 34 -0.86 14.02 0.30
C ILE A 34 -1.33 13.73 -1.13
N PRO A 35 -0.41 13.71 -2.12
CA PRO A 35 -0.78 13.52 -3.51
C PRO A 35 -1.19 12.08 -3.81
N SER A 36 -2.04 11.93 -4.83
CA SER A 36 -2.35 10.64 -5.44
C SER A 36 -1.08 9.94 -5.93
N GLN A 37 -0.98 8.64 -5.71
CA GLN A 37 0.12 7.79 -6.17
C GLN A 37 -0.32 6.80 -7.25
N PRO A 38 0.59 6.33 -8.12
CA PRO A 38 0.31 5.23 -9.04
C PRO A 38 -0.06 3.94 -8.29
N GLY A 39 -1.02 3.17 -8.83
CA GLY A 39 -1.37 1.87 -8.28
C GLY A 39 -0.30 0.81 -8.53
N VAL A 40 -0.11 -0.09 -7.55
CA VAL A 40 0.77 -1.25 -7.65
C VAL A 40 -0.08 -2.51 -7.79
N ARG A 41 0.18 -3.33 -8.81
CA ARG A 41 -0.68 -4.49 -9.14
C ARG A 41 -0.21 -5.83 -8.58
N ILE A 42 1.02 -5.90 -8.08
CA ILE A 42 1.67 -7.17 -7.75
C ILE A 42 2.18 -7.10 -6.32
N PHE A 43 1.60 -7.93 -5.46
CA PHE A 43 2.26 -8.34 -4.23
C PHE A 43 3.31 -9.40 -4.59
N ASN A 44 4.52 -9.22 -4.09
CA ASN A 44 5.63 -10.15 -4.31
C ASN A 44 6.31 -10.41 -2.96
N ASP A 45 6.14 -11.62 -2.43
CA ASP A 45 6.66 -12.01 -1.13
C ASP A 45 8.20 -12.06 -1.07
N ASN A 46 8.91 -11.87 -2.17
CA ASN A 46 10.37 -11.67 -2.15
C ASN A 46 10.78 -10.22 -1.81
N LEU A 47 9.85 -9.26 -1.84
CA LEU A 47 10.06 -7.89 -1.41
C LEU A 47 9.77 -7.77 0.09
N GLN A 48 10.42 -6.81 0.74
CA GLN A 48 10.20 -6.53 2.16
C GLN A 48 9.15 -5.42 2.32
N TYR A 49 8.12 -5.67 3.12
CA TYR A 49 7.02 -4.74 3.43
C TYR A 49 7.06 -4.22 4.87
N TRP A 50 8.13 -4.51 5.61
CA TRP A 50 8.38 -4.05 6.97
C TRP A 50 9.73 -3.33 7.10
N ASN A 51 9.78 -2.30 7.95
CA ASN A 51 11.00 -1.54 8.23
C ASN A 51 11.14 -1.34 9.75
N TRP A 52 12.36 -1.54 10.28
CA TRP A 52 12.66 -1.38 11.70
C TRP A 52 12.54 0.07 12.20
N LEU A 53 12.68 1.06 11.30
CA LEU A 53 12.48 2.48 11.63
C LEU A 53 11.00 2.81 11.87
N THR A 54 10.09 2.08 11.24
CA THR A 54 8.63 2.27 11.32
C THR A 54 7.92 0.93 11.58
N PRO A 55 8.21 0.27 12.71
CA PRO A 55 7.86 -1.15 12.91
C PRO A 55 6.36 -1.41 13.00
N LEU A 56 5.55 -0.38 13.26
CA LEU A 56 4.08 -0.44 13.33
C LEU A 56 3.39 -0.12 11.99
N ALA A 57 4.17 0.26 10.96
CA ALA A 57 3.66 0.73 9.68
C ALA A 57 3.60 -0.35 8.60
N GLY A 58 4.07 -1.56 8.88
CA GLY A 58 4.22 -2.63 7.88
C GLY A 58 4.08 -4.02 8.48
N VAL A 59 4.27 -5.03 7.63
CA VAL A 59 4.11 -6.45 8.00
C VAL A 59 5.32 -7.24 7.52
N MET A 60 5.91 -8.03 8.43
CA MET A 60 6.98 -8.96 8.08
C MET A 60 6.39 -10.12 7.28
N ASN A 61 6.98 -10.39 6.14
CA ASN A 61 6.51 -11.40 5.21
C ASN A 61 7.46 -12.61 5.17
N PRO A 62 6.95 -13.83 4.94
CA PRO A 62 7.71 -15.06 5.14
C PRO A 62 8.72 -15.40 4.03
N GLN A 63 8.76 -14.65 2.93
CA GLN A 63 9.70 -14.84 1.82
C GLN A 63 9.62 -16.21 1.16
N THR A 64 8.39 -16.65 0.87
CA THR A 64 8.09 -17.94 0.24
C THR A 64 8.21 -17.94 -1.29
N GLY A 65 8.31 -16.76 -1.92
CA GLY A 65 8.24 -16.61 -3.38
C GLY A 65 6.82 -16.47 -3.95
N THR A 66 5.80 -16.45 -3.08
CA THR A 66 4.40 -16.23 -3.48
C THR A 66 4.22 -14.88 -4.17
N GLN A 67 3.43 -14.85 -5.25
CA GLN A 67 3.00 -13.60 -5.89
C GLN A 67 1.49 -13.57 -6.06
N ILE A 68 0.90 -12.40 -5.84
CA ILE A 68 -0.51 -12.13 -6.07
C ILE A 68 -0.60 -10.94 -7.02
N ARG A 69 -1.20 -11.15 -8.19
CA ARG A 69 -1.39 -10.12 -9.21
C ARG A 69 -2.86 -9.76 -9.35
N VAL A 70 -3.15 -8.48 -9.24
CA VAL A 70 -4.44 -7.90 -9.61
C VAL A 70 -4.52 -7.74 -11.13
N GLN A 71 -5.40 -8.53 -11.75
CA GLN A 71 -5.61 -8.47 -13.20
C GLN A 71 -6.55 -7.32 -13.58
N GLY A 72 -7.60 -7.11 -12.78
CA GLY A 72 -8.54 -6.01 -12.98
C GLY A 72 -9.59 -5.96 -11.89
N VAL A 73 -10.31 -4.85 -11.86
CA VAL A 73 -11.51 -4.65 -11.03
C VAL A 73 -12.66 -4.34 -11.98
N ASN A 74 -13.77 -5.06 -11.86
CA ASN A 74 -14.93 -4.83 -12.71
C ASN A 74 -15.81 -3.68 -12.18
N ALA A 75 -16.83 -3.29 -12.94
CA ALA A 75 -17.71 -2.17 -12.61
C ALA A 75 -18.54 -2.37 -11.31
N LEU A 76 -18.62 -3.60 -10.80
CA LEU A 76 -19.31 -3.93 -9.54
C LEU A 76 -18.33 -3.99 -8.35
N GLY A 77 -17.04 -3.70 -8.57
CA GLY A 77 -16.01 -3.72 -7.52
C GLY A 77 -15.38 -5.10 -7.28
N PHE A 78 -15.69 -6.13 -8.07
CA PHE A 78 -15.02 -7.43 -7.93
C PHE A 78 -13.64 -7.42 -8.55
N MET A 79 -12.66 -7.91 -7.80
CA MET A 79 -11.27 -7.99 -8.21
C MET A 79 -10.93 -9.37 -8.76
N GLN A 80 -10.39 -9.42 -9.98
CA GLN A 80 -9.83 -10.63 -10.56
C GLN A 80 -8.35 -10.76 -10.15
N ILE A 81 -8.01 -11.87 -9.53
CA ILE A 81 -6.68 -12.14 -8.98
C ILE A 81 -6.06 -13.37 -9.66
N GLN A 82 -4.77 -13.27 -9.99
CA GLN A 82 -3.92 -14.42 -10.30
C GLN A 82 -2.96 -14.65 -9.13
N VAL A 83 -2.89 -15.89 -8.65
CA VAL A 83 -1.94 -16.31 -7.63
C VAL A 83 -0.88 -17.20 -8.26
N LYS A 84 0.38 -16.90 -7.97
CA LYS A 84 1.51 -17.80 -8.19
C LYS A 84 1.96 -18.29 -6.81
N ALA A 85 1.76 -19.58 -6.57
CA ALA A 85 2.28 -20.25 -5.38
C ALA A 85 3.82 -20.38 -5.46
N PRO A 86 4.50 -20.65 -4.33
CA PRO A 86 5.93 -20.96 -4.28
C PRO A 86 6.39 -21.98 -5.32
#